data_AF-A0A7H8Q5S4-F1
#
_entry.id   AF-A0A7H8Q5S4-F1
#
_cell.length_a   1.000
_cell.length_b   1.000
_cell.length_c   1.000
_cell.angle_alpha   90.00
_cell.angle_beta   90.00
_cell.angle_gamma   90.00
#
_symmetry.space_group_name_H-M   'P 1'
#
loop_
_entity.id
_entity.type
_entity.pdbx_description
1 polymer ?
#
loop_
_entity_poly.entity_id
_entity_poly.type
_entity_poly.pdbx_seq_one_letter_code
_entity_poly.pdbx_strand_id
1 'polypeptide(L)'
;MDGGKFRVHSEEVTKATHEALERRGITLDEIARIVLEMQLPYNDGLTIDHCIESVESVLRKREMQHALLVGIELDELAEQGKLSRPLQQIVDSDEGLFGVDEMIGLGAVLTYGSIAVTTFGHLDKNKVGIIRKLDTKAGGAVHTFLDDLVASIAACASARIAHRTRDLEERGMTFEDVSPEDTAPETHVEGAET
;
A
#
# COMPACT_ATOMS: atom_id res chain seq x y z
N MET A 1 17.32 31.80 -13.95
CA MET A 1 16.38 30.72 -13.61
C MET A 1 16.12 30.86 -12.13
N ASP A 2 14.89 31.20 -11.76
CA ASP A 2 14.50 31.50 -10.39
C ASP A 2 14.75 30.27 -9.52
N GLY A 3 15.76 30.34 -8.64
CA GLY A 3 16.19 29.27 -7.74
C GLY A 3 15.28 29.12 -6.53
N GLY A 4 13.99 29.40 -6.68
CA GLY A 4 12.99 29.09 -5.67
C GLY A 4 12.83 27.58 -5.59
N LYS A 5 13.07 26.99 -4.41
CA LYS A 5 12.80 25.57 -4.16
C LYS A 5 11.32 25.28 -4.43
N PHE A 6 11.00 24.80 -5.63
CA PHE A 6 9.68 24.31 -5.97
C PHE A 6 9.40 23.10 -5.09
N ARG A 7 8.45 23.23 -4.16
CA ARG A 7 7.98 22.13 -3.31
C ARG A 7 6.64 21.68 -3.85
N VAL A 8 6.56 20.44 -4.28
CA VAL A 8 5.29 19.81 -4.69
C VAL A 8 4.39 19.73 -3.46
N HIS A 9 3.12 20.10 -3.61
CA HIS A 9 2.15 20.09 -2.51
C HIS A 9 1.76 18.65 -2.17
N SER A 10 1.50 18.34 -0.89
CA SER A 10 1.15 16.97 -0.48
C SER A 10 -0.15 16.46 -1.10
N GLU A 11 -1.11 17.35 -1.36
CA GLU A 11 -2.35 16.99 -2.04
C GLU A 11 -2.09 16.54 -3.48
N GLU A 12 -1.14 17.18 -4.17
CA GLU A 12 -0.76 16.81 -5.53
C GLU A 12 -0.11 15.43 -5.57
N VAL A 13 0.78 15.14 -4.61
CA VAL A 13 1.39 13.81 -4.45
C VAL A 13 0.35 12.74 -4.12
N THR A 14 -0.61 13.05 -3.24
CA THR A 14 -1.69 12.14 -2.86
C THR A 14 -2.55 11.82 -4.08
N LYS A 15 -3.02 12.84 -4.79
CA LYS A 15 -3.80 12.68 -6.02
C LYS A 15 -3.06 11.84 -7.06
N ALA A 16 -1.80 12.16 -7.33
CA ALA A 16 -0.98 11.43 -8.28
C ALA A 16 -0.81 9.95 -7.91
N THR A 17 -0.73 9.63 -6.61
CA THR A 17 -0.63 8.26 -6.10
C THR A 17 -1.90 7.47 -6.39
N HIS A 18 -3.08 8.05 -6.12
CA HIS A 18 -4.36 7.39 -6.43
C HIS A 18 -4.53 7.19 -7.93
N GLU A 19 -4.26 8.23 -8.73
CA GLU A 19 -4.29 8.13 -10.19
C GLU A 19 -3.31 7.06 -10.70
N ALA A 20 -2.14 6.89 -10.08
CA ALA A 20 -1.18 5.86 -10.46
C ALA A 20 -1.70 4.45 -10.20
N LEU A 21 -2.32 4.19 -9.05
CA LEU A 21 -2.96 2.91 -8.75
C LEU A 21 -4.12 2.62 -9.71
N GLU A 22 -4.97 3.61 -9.97
CA GLU A 22 -6.10 3.47 -10.90
C GLU A 22 -5.65 3.19 -12.34
N ARG A 23 -4.60 3.88 -12.83
CA ARG A 23 -3.99 3.60 -14.15
C ARG A 23 -3.54 2.15 -14.29
N ARG A 24 -3.12 1.54 -13.18
CA ARG A 24 -2.70 0.13 -13.13
C ARG A 24 -3.84 -0.84 -12.82
N GLY A 25 -5.08 -0.35 -12.76
CA GLY A 25 -6.27 -1.15 -12.54
C GLY A 25 -6.40 -1.69 -11.12
N ILE A 26 -5.77 -1.01 -10.14
CA ILE A 26 -5.86 -1.36 -8.72
C ILE A 26 -6.91 -0.50 -8.05
N THR A 27 -7.87 -1.15 -7.40
CA THR A 27 -8.86 -0.47 -6.56
C THR A 27 -8.53 -0.64 -5.08
N LEU A 28 -8.89 0.34 -4.26
CA LEU A 28 -8.68 0.23 -2.80
C LEU A 28 -9.49 -0.90 -2.18
N ASP A 29 -10.67 -1.20 -2.73
CA ASP A 29 -11.49 -2.34 -2.32
C ASP A 29 -10.75 -3.67 -2.49
N GLU A 30 -10.02 -3.86 -3.60
CA GLU A 30 -9.23 -5.08 -3.82
C GLU A 30 -8.10 -5.24 -2.79
N ILE A 31 -7.45 -4.14 -2.38
CA ILE A 31 -6.45 -4.16 -1.33
C ILE A 31 -7.11 -4.42 0.03
N ALA A 32 -8.22 -3.74 0.31
CA ALA A 32 -8.97 -3.88 1.57
C ALA A 32 -9.50 -5.29 1.79
N ARG A 33 -9.85 -6.03 0.73
CA ARG A 33 -10.25 -7.45 0.84
C ARG A 33 -9.11 -8.34 1.34
N ILE A 34 -7.86 -8.08 0.90
CA ILE A 34 -6.69 -8.79 1.43
C ILE A 34 -6.53 -8.48 2.91
N VAL A 35 -6.64 -7.20 3.29
CA VAL A 35 -6.56 -6.77 4.69
C VAL A 35 -7.64 -7.46 5.54
N LEU A 36 -8.88 -7.50 5.03
CA LEU A 36 -9.99 -8.16 5.71
C LEU A 36 -9.70 -9.65 5.89
N GLU A 37 -9.28 -10.36 4.86
CA GLU A 37 -8.92 -11.79 4.95
C GLU A 37 -7.83 -12.04 6.00
N MET A 38 -6.82 -11.18 6.05
CA MET A 38 -5.71 -11.27 7.00
C MET A 38 -6.13 -10.99 8.45
N GLN A 39 -7.10 -10.11 8.66
CA GLN A 39 -7.46 -9.58 9.98
C GLN A 39 -8.74 -10.19 10.56
N LEU A 40 -9.66 -10.68 9.74
CA LEU A 40 -10.95 -11.26 10.18
C LEU A 40 -10.81 -12.38 11.23
N PRO A 41 -9.80 -13.28 11.19
CA PRO A 41 -9.65 -14.31 12.22
C PRO A 41 -9.35 -13.78 13.63
N TYR A 42 -8.96 -12.52 13.76
CA TYR A 42 -8.52 -11.91 15.01
C TYR A 42 -9.43 -10.76 15.47
N ASN A 43 -10.35 -10.31 14.62
CA ASN A 43 -11.07 -9.05 14.80
C ASN A 43 -12.57 -9.24 14.58
N ASP A 44 -13.29 -9.50 15.67
CA ASP A 44 -14.74 -9.54 15.66
C ASP A 44 -15.31 -8.16 15.29
N GLY A 45 -16.30 -8.14 14.40
CA GLY A 45 -16.92 -6.90 13.90
C GLY A 45 -16.15 -6.17 12.81
N LEU A 46 -14.97 -6.65 12.38
CA LEU A 46 -14.22 -6.00 11.31
C LEU A 46 -15.00 -6.06 9.99
N THR A 47 -15.15 -4.91 9.35
CA THR A 47 -15.87 -4.77 8.09
C THR A 47 -14.92 -4.33 6.97
N ILE A 48 -15.35 -4.47 5.72
CA ILE A 48 -14.57 -4.01 4.58
C ILE A 48 -14.30 -2.49 4.64
N ASP A 49 -15.26 -1.70 5.14
CA ASP A 49 -15.11 -0.23 5.25
C ASP A 49 -14.02 0.16 6.25
N HIS A 50 -13.89 -0.59 7.36
CA HIS A 50 -12.76 -0.43 8.30
C HIS A 50 -11.40 -0.68 7.62
N CYS A 51 -11.35 -1.69 6.74
CA CYS A 51 -10.16 -2.01 5.97
C CYS A 51 -9.85 -0.93 4.92
N ILE A 52 -10.86 -0.41 4.22
CA ILE A 52 -10.71 0.69 3.26
C ILE A 52 -10.16 1.94 3.96
N GLU A 53 -10.71 2.34 5.11
CA GLU A 53 -10.18 3.50 5.85
C GLU A 53 -8.73 3.29 6.30
N SER A 54 -8.37 2.07 6.68
CA SER A 54 -6.99 1.74 7.04
C SER A 54 -6.04 1.80 5.84
N VAL A 55 -6.49 1.34 4.66
CA VAL A 55 -5.75 1.48 3.39
C VAL A 55 -5.56 2.95 3.03
N GLU A 56 -6.63 3.76 3.14
CA GLU A 56 -6.59 5.19 2.87
C GLU A 56 -5.60 5.92 3.80
N SER A 57 -5.62 5.61 5.10
CA SER A 57 -4.67 6.14 6.08
C SER A 57 -3.22 5.84 5.72
N VAL A 58 -2.94 4.64 5.21
CA VAL A 58 -1.60 4.26 4.70
C VAL A 58 -1.22 5.09 3.49
N LEU A 59 -2.15 5.29 2.53
CA LEU A 59 -1.92 6.08 1.33
C LEU A 59 -1.73 7.58 1.59
N ARG A 60 -2.12 8.10 2.76
CA ARG A 60 -1.82 9.48 3.20
C ARG A 60 -0.35 9.67 3.63
N LYS A 61 0.42 8.59 3.81
CA LYS A 61 1.84 8.67 4.23
C LYS A 61 2.74 8.97 3.04
N ARG A 62 3.53 10.04 3.13
CA ARG A 62 4.45 10.47 2.06
C ARG A 62 5.44 9.39 1.63
N GLU A 63 5.99 8.61 2.57
CA GLU A 63 6.94 7.54 2.23
C GLU A 63 6.28 6.45 1.39
N MET A 64 5.05 6.07 1.71
CA MET A 64 4.26 5.13 0.91
C MET A 64 3.95 5.70 -0.48
N GLN A 65 3.50 6.96 -0.54
CA GLN A 65 3.20 7.65 -1.81
C GLN A 65 4.43 7.70 -2.73
N HIS A 66 5.60 8.07 -2.20
CA HIS A 66 6.81 8.11 -3.00
C HIS A 66 7.24 6.74 -3.49
N ALA A 67 7.14 5.70 -2.65
CA ALA A 67 7.44 4.33 -3.05
C ALA A 67 6.53 3.88 -4.21
N LEU A 68 5.22 4.15 -4.11
CA LEU A 68 4.24 3.85 -5.14
C LEU A 68 4.52 4.56 -6.45
N LEU A 69 4.74 5.88 -6.41
CA LEU A 69 5.03 6.66 -7.60
C LEU A 69 6.30 6.20 -8.31
N VAL A 70 7.36 5.88 -7.56
CA VAL A 70 8.62 5.39 -8.13
C VAL A 70 8.45 3.99 -8.73
N GLY A 71 7.87 3.06 -7.99
CA GLY A 71 7.72 1.67 -8.48
C GLY A 71 6.80 1.57 -9.69
N ILE A 72 5.66 2.27 -9.66
CA ILE A 72 4.72 2.27 -10.79
C ILE A 72 5.36 2.88 -12.04
N GLU A 73 6.11 3.98 -11.90
CA GLU A 73 6.82 4.59 -13.04
C GLU A 73 7.89 3.64 -13.60
N LEU A 74 8.64 2.93 -12.75
CA LEU A 74 9.66 1.98 -13.21
C LEU A 74 9.05 0.81 -13.99
N ASP A 75 7.92 0.27 -13.52
CA ASP A 75 7.14 -0.73 -14.24
C ASP A 75 6.65 -0.18 -15.60
N GLU A 76 6.06 1.02 -15.63
CA GLU A 76 5.56 1.64 -16.88
C GLU A 76 6.70 1.89 -17.89
N LEU A 77 7.87 2.33 -17.41
CA LEU A 77 9.05 2.52 -18.24
C LEU A 77 9.60 1.19 -18.77
N ALA A 78 9.57 0.13 -17.95
CA ALA A 78 9.95 -1.21 -18.38
C ALA A 78 8.99 -1.73 -19.47
N GLU A 79 7.69 -1.60 -19.26
CA GLU A 79 6.66 -1.99 -20.25
C GLU A 79 6.84 -1.25 -21.59
N GLN A 80 7.22 0.03 -21.53
CA GLN A 80 7.48 0.86 -22.71
C GLN A 80 8.86 0.63 -23.37
N GLY A 81 9.70 -0.24 -22.81
CA GLY A 81 11.05 -0.50 -23.33
C GLY A 81 12.02 0.68 -23.17
N LYS A 82 11.77 1.58 -22.21
CA LYS A 82 12.52 2.84 -22.02
C LYS A 82 13.65 2.74 -21.02
N LEU A 83 13.79 1.62 -20.30
CA LEU A 83 14.91 1.42 -19.40
C LEU A 83 16.18 1.07 -20.17
N SER A 84 17.34 1.42 -19.60
CA SER A 84 18.62 1.01 -20.16
C SER A 84 18.86 -0.49 -19.96
N ARG A 85 19.60 -1.13 -20.86
CA ARG A 85 20.05 -2.52 -20.66
C ARG A 85 21.27 -2.53 -19.71
N PRO A 86 21.38 -3.53 -18.80
CA PRO A 86 20.56 -4.74 -18.67
C PRO A 86 19.28 -4.57 -17.83
N LEU A 87 19.07 -3.44 -17.15
CA LEU A 87 17.95 -3.21 -16.24
C LEU A 87 16.59 -3.47 -16.89
N GLN A 88 16.41 -3.05 -18.14
CA GLN A 88 15.21 -3.33 -18.92
C GLN A 88 14.80 -4.80 -18.91
N GLN A 89 15.75 -5.71 -19.07
CA GLN A 89 15.45 -7.14 -19.12
C GLN A 89 15.15 -7.68 -17.72
N ILE A 90 15.92 -7.22 -16.73
CA ILE A 90 15.77 -7.63 -15.33
C ILE A 90 14.36 -7.31 -14.83
N VAL A 91 13.90 -6.05 -15.00
CA VAL A 91 12.58 -5.61 -14.55
C VAL A 91 11.46 -6.24 -15.40
N ASP A 92 11.56 -6.22 -16.73
CA ASP A 92 10.52 -6.82 -17.59
C ASP A 92 10.32 -8.33 -17.33
N SER A 93 11.42 -9.04 -17.07
CA SER A 93 11.38 -10.47 -16.78
C SER A 93 10.98 -10.82 -15.36
N ASP A 94 10.89 -9.83 -14.45
CA ASP A 94 10.68 -10.07 -13.01
C ASP A 94 11.69 -11.09 -12.47
N GLU A 95 12.97 -10.76 -12.66
CA GLU A 95 14.06 -11.70 -12.37
C GLU A 95 14.18 -11.91 -10.86
N GLY A 96 13.86 -13.10 -10.35
CA GLY A 96 13.80 -13.38 -8.90
C GLY A 96 15.11 -13.27 -8.08
N LEU A 97 16.21 -12.74 -8.64
CA LEU A 97 17.39 -12.29 -7.89
C LEU A 97 17.53 -10.76 -7.86
N PHE A 98 16.70 -10.05 -8.61
CA PHE A 98 16.46 -8.63 -8.47
C PHE A 98 15.62 -8.46 -7.22
N GLY A 99 16.22 -7.85 -6.20
CA GLY A 99 15.60 -7.68 -4.89
C GLY A 99 15.24 -6.22 -4.59
N VAL A 100 15.15 -5.37 -5.61
CA VAL A 100 15.13 -3.90 -5.43
C VAL A 100 13.69 -3.42 -5.23
N ASP A 101 12.78 -3.98 -5.98
CA ASP A 101 11.34 -4.08 -5.77
C ASP A 101 10.98 -4.38 -4.31
N GLU A 102 11.40 -5.51 -3.75
CA GLU A 102 11.07 -5.85 -2.36
C GLU A 102 11.73 -4.88 -1.38
N MET A 103 12.90 -4.34 -1.70
CA MET A 103 13.58 -3.35 -0.85
C MET A 103 12.84 -2.01 -0.81
N ILE A 104 12.25 -1.57 -1.92
CA ILE A 104 11.36 -0.40 -1.96
C ILE A 104 10.08 -0.70 -1.17
N GLY A 105 9.48 -1.88 -1.41
CA GLY A 105 8.29 -2.34 -0.68
C GLY A 105 8.54 -2.38 0.83
N LEU A 106 9.62 -3.03 1.27
CA LEU A 106 10.03 -3.14 2.67
C LEU A 106 10.31 -1.77 3.28
N GLY A 107 10.98 -0.88 2.55
CA GLY A 107 11.25 0.49 2.99
C GLY A 107 9.97 1.24 3.37
N ALA A 108 8.91 1.11 2.55
CA ALA A 108 7.61 1.70 2.86
C ALA A 108 6.95 1.06 4.10
N VAL A 109 7.13 -0.25 4.28
CA VAL A 109 6.53 -1.02 5.37
C VAL A 109 7.13 -0.69 6.75
N LEU A 110 8.41 -0.33 6.81
CA LEU A 110 9.09 0.02 8.07
C LEU A 110 8.39 1.14 8.87
N THR A 111 7.62 1.99 8.19
CA THR A 111 6.84 3.07 8.81
C THR A 111 5.72 2.59 9.73
N TYR A 112 5.28 1.32 9.58
CA TYR A 112 4.28 0.66 10.42
C TYR A 112 4.87 -0.43 11.33
N GLY A 113 6.19 -0.49 11.45
CA GLY A 113 6.88 -1.35 12.40
C GLY A 113 6.96 -2.83 12.02
N SER A 114 7.43 -3.65 12.97
CA SER A 114 7.82 -5.05 12.72
C SER A 114 6.65 -5.97 12.35
N ILE A 115 5.44 -5.68 12.85
CA ILE A 115 4.23 -6.46 12.50
C ILE A 115 3.93 -6.32 11.01
N ALA A 116 4.06 -5.10 10.48
CA ALA A 116 3.88 -4.85 9.05
C ALA A 116 4.97 -5.59 8.24
N VAL A 117 6.23 -5.57 8.70
CA VAL A 117 7.33 -6.30 8.03
C VAL A 117 7.05 -7.80 7.94
N THR A 118 6.60 -8.43 9.03
CA THR A 118 6.27 -9.87 9.03
C THR A 118 5.08 -10.18 8.12
N THR A 119 4.10 -9.27 8.06
CA THR A 119 2.92 -9.42 7.22
C THR A 119 3.26 -9.26 5.74
N PHE A 120 4.14 -8.30 5.41
CA PHE A 120 4.64 -8.09 4.05
C PHE A 120 5.31 -9.34 3.51
N GLY A 121 6.28 -9.91 4.23
CA GLY A 121 6.94 -11.15 3.78
C GLY A 121 5.99 -12.35 3.67
N HIS A 122 4.88 -12.37 4.43
CA HIS A 122 3.83 -13.37 4.27
C HIS A 122 3.03 -13.14 2.97
N LEU A 123 2.60 -11.91 2.70
CA LEU A 123 1.82 -11.57 1.52
C LEU A 123 2.61 -11.71 0.23
N ASP A 124 3.86 -11.25 0.23
CA ASP A 124 4.80 -11.41 -0.87
C ASP A 124 4.98 -12.90 -1.21
N LYS A 125 5.27 -13.74 -0.23
CA LYS A 125 5.45 -15.18 -0.49
C LYS A 125 4.20 -15.90 -0.99
N ASN A 126 3.02 -15.56 -0.48
CA ASN A 126 1.79 -16.31 -0.76
C ASN A 126 0.99 -15.75 -1.95
N LYS A 127 1.26 -14.49 -2.35
CA LYS A 127 0.60 -13.72 -3.42
C LYS A 127 -0.92 -14.02 -3.49
N VAL A 128 -1.72 -13.37 -2.64
CA VAL A 128 -3.19 -13.56 -2.55
C VAL A 128 -3.98 -12.41 -3.20
N GLY A 129 -5.25 -12.64 -3.51
CA GLY A 129 -6.14 -11.60 -4.05
C GLY A 129 -5.59 -10.91 -5.29
N ILE A 130 -5.57 -9.57 -5.29
CA ILE A 130 -5.06 -8.76 -6.39
C ILE A 130 -3.55 -8.95 -6.61
N ILE A 131 -2.76 -9.24 -5.58
CA ILE A 131 -1.31 -9.48 -5.69
C ILE A 131 -1.08 -10.68 -6.63
N ARG A 132 -1.86 -11.75 -6.47
CA ARG A 132 -1.81 -12.92 -7.37
C ARG A 132 -2.08 -12.58 -8.82
N LYS A 133 -3.06 -11.69 -9.05
CA LYS A 133 -3.45 -11.30 -10.41
C LYS A 133 -2.31 -10.53 -11.10
N LEU A 134 -1.61 -9.68 -10.35
CA LEU A 134 -0.46 -8.92 -10.83
C LEU A 134 0.72 -9.82 -11.17
N ASP A 135 1.02 -10.80 -10.31
CA ASP A 135 2.08 -11.80 -10.50
C ASP A 135 1.88 -12.64 -11.78
N THR A 136 0.63 -12.91 -12.20
CA THR A 136 0.38 -13.74 -13.39
C THR A 136 0.76 -13.10 -14.74
N LYS A 137 1.27 -11.86 -14.76
CA LYS A 137 1.68 -11.09 -15.96
C LYS A 137 0.68 -11.14 -17.12
N ALA A 138 -0.61 -11.22 -16.79
CA ALA A 138 -1.65 -11.40 -17.79
C ALA A 138 -1.75 -10.14 -18.67
N GLY A 139 -1.63 -10.33 -20.00
CA GLY A 139 -1.78 -9.24 -20.97
C GLY A 139 -0.51 -8.47 -21.32
N GLY A 140 0.67 -8.94 -20.88
CA GLY A 140 1.95 -8.33 -21.23
C GLY A 140 2.29 -7.06 -20.44
N ALA A 141 1.56 -6.81 -19.35
CA ALA A 141 1.87 -5.73 -18.43
C ALA A 141 3.01 -6.12 -17.49
N VAL A 142 3.87 -5.15 -17.15
CA VAL A 142 4.97 -5.33 -16.19
C VAL A 142 4.50 -4.88 -14.83
N HIS A 143 4.65 -5.72 -13.80
CA HIS A 143 4.17 -5.47 -12.43
C HIS A 143 5.21 -5.79 -11.34
N THR A 144 6.49 -5.82 -11.70
CA THR A 144 7.61 -6.20 -10.81
C THR A 144 7.68 -5.36 -9.54
N PHE A 145 7.40 -4.07 -9.61
CA PHE A 145 7.34 -3.25 -8.39
C PHE A 145 5.94 -3.23 -7.77
N LEU A 146 4.89 -3.26 -8.61
CA LEU A 146 3.53 -2.98 -8.16
C LEU A 146 2.96 -4.06 -7.24
N ASP A 147 3.24 -5.34 -7.49
CA ASP A 147 2.70 -6.44 -6.67
C ASP A 147 3.24 -6.39 -5.22
N ASP A 148 4.52 -6.11 -5.04
CA ASP A 148 5.15 -5.88 -3.74
C ASP A 148 4.64 -4.62 -3.07
N LEU A 149 4.46 -3.53 -3.82
CA LEU A 149 3.92 -2.29 -3.27
C LEU A 149 2.46 -2.45 -2.81
N VAL A 150 1.66 -3.25 -3.52
CA VAL A 150 0.31 -3.61 -3.06
C VAL A 150 0.37 -4.49 -1.81
N ALA A 151 1.32 -5.43 -1.75
CA ALA A 151 1.58 -6.21 -0.54
C ALA A 151 1.98 -5.31 0.65
N SER A 152 2.78 -4.27 0.41
CA SER A 152 3.18 -3.28 1.41
C SER A 152 2.00 -2.50 1.96
N ILE A 153 1.10 -2.00 1.10
CA ILE A 153 -0.11 -1.29 1.55
C ILE A 153 -0.95 -2.21 2.43
N ALA A 154 -1.24 -3.43 1.96
CA ALA A 154 -2.05 -4.39 2.71
C ALA A 154 -1.40 -4.77 4.05
N ALA A 155 -0.07 -4.93 4.09
CA ALA A 155 0.67 -5.22 5.32
C ALA A 155 0.62 -4.06 6.33
N CYS A 156 0.82 -2.82 5.87
CA CYS A 156 0.73 -1.63 6.71
C CYS A 156 -0.69 -1.44 7.27
N ALA A 157 -1.72 -1.61 6.42
CA ALA A 157 -3.11 -1.49 6.83
C ALA A 157 -3.49 -2.59 7.85
N SER A 158 -3.02 -3.82 7.63
CA SER A 158 -3.21 -4.93 8.57
C SER A 158 -2.54 -4.65 9.93
N ALA A 159 -1.31 -4.14 9.94
CA ALA A 159 -0.62 -3.78 11.17
C ALA A 159 -1.33 -2.64 11.92
N ARG A 160 -1.85 -1.65 11.19
CA ARG A 160 -2.65 -0.56 11.75
C ARG A 160 -3.92 -1.08 12.44
N ILE A 161 -4.63 -2.02 11.79
CA ILE A 161 -5.81 -2.68 12.38
C ILE A 161 -5.41 -3.42 13.65
N ALA A 162 -4.37 -4.26 13.61
CA ALA A 162 -3.93 -5.03 14.77
C ALA A 162 -3.58 -4.16 15.99
N HIS A 163 -2.94 -3.00 15.76
CA HIS A 163 -2.70 -2.03 16.83
C HIS A 163 -4.01 -1.44 17.37
N ARG A 164 -4.95 -1.09 16.50
CA ARG A 164 -6.26 -0.54 16.90
C ARG A 164 -7.09 -1.56 17.68
N THR A 165 -7.05 -2.84 17.31
CA THR A 165 -7.73 -3.92 18.03
C THR A 165 -7.35 -3.90 19.50
N ARG A 166 -6.06 -3.76 19.79
CA ARG A 166 -5.57 -3.70 21.16
C ARG A 166 -6.10 -2.47 21.90
N ASP A 167 -6.11 -1.31 21.25
CA ASP A 167 -6.67 -0.07 21.84
C ASP A 167 -8.16 -0.22 22.18
N LEU A 168 -8.92 -0.95 21.35
CA LEU A 168 -10.35 -1.22 21.56
C LEU A 168 -10.58 -2.23 22.69
N GLU A 169 -9.81 -3.32 22.71
CA GLU A 169 -9.86 -4.33 23.77
C GLU A 169 -9.61 -3.71 25.15
N GLU A 170 -8.65 -2.79 25.26
CA GLU A 170 -8.33 -2.07 26.51
C GLU A 170 -9.49 -1.17 26.99
N ARG A 171 -10.38 -0.77 26.08
CA ARG A 171 -11.61 -0.02 26.38
C ARG A 171 -12.83 -0.93 26.54
N GLY A 172 -12.67 -2.25 26.38
CA GLY A 172 -13.77 -3.21 26.38
C GLY A 172 -14.68 -3.10 25.15
N MET A 173 -14.13 -2.66 24.03
CA MET A 173 -14.83 -2.45 22.75
C MET A 173 -14.27 -3.38 21.67
N THR A 174 -15.02 -3.53 20.59
CA THR A 174 -14.64 -4.22 19.35
C THR A 174 -14.84 -3.31 18.14
N PHE A 175 -14.56 -3.81 16.93
CA PHE A 175 -14.89 -3.07 15.70
C PHE A 175 -16.41 -2.98 15.45
N GLU A 176 -17.25 -3.75 16.17
CA GLU A 176 -18.72 -3.55 16.12
C GLU A 176 -19.15 -2.24 16.78
N ASP A 177 -18.35 -1.74 17.73
CA ASP A 177 -18.70 -0.59 18.58
C ASP A 177 -18.21 0.75 18.01
N VAL A 178 -17.47 0.72 16.91
CA VAL A 178 -16.75 1.88 16.36
C VAL A 178 -17.05 2.03 14.88
N SER A 179 -17.25 3.27 14.42
CA SER A 179 -17.42 3.52 12.99
C SER A 179 -16.09 3.48 12.24
N PRO A 180 -16.06 3.19 10.93
CA PRO A 180 -14.84 3.23 10.13
C PRO A 180 -14.05 4.53 10.26
N GLU A 181 -14.74 5.66 10.24
CA GLU A 181 -14.15 7.01 10.34
C GLU A 181 -13.44 7.26 11.68
N ASP A 182 -13.98 6.70 12.77
CA ASP A 182 -13.42 6.83 14.11
C ASP A 182 -12.16 5.97 14.31
N THR A 183 -11.89 5.03 13.39
CA THR A 183 -10.65 4.27 13.40
C THR A 183 -9.45 5.07 12.88
N ALA A 184 -9.69 6.27 12.32
CA ALA A 184 -8.69 7.22 11.84
C ALA A 184 -8.67 8.52 12.67
N PRO A 185 -8.06 8.53 13.87
CA PRO A 185 -7.98 9.73 14.71
C PRO A 185 -7.23 10.89 14.03
N GLU A 186 -6.40 10.62 13.02
CA GLU A 186 -5.72 11.62 12.21
C GLU A 186 -6.65 12.43 11.30
N THR A 187 -7.85 11.95 10.96
CA THR A 187 -8.79 12.68 10.10
C THR A 187 -9.74 13.58 10.89
N HIS A 188 -9.88 13.33 12.20
CA HIS A 188 -10.80 14.06 13.07
C HIS A 188 -10.04 14.59 14.30
N VAL A 189 -9.32 15.70 14.11
CA VAL A 189 -8.77 16.47 15.23
C VAL A 189 -9.80 17.51 15.65
N GLU A 190 -10.45 17.32 16.80
CA GLU A 190 -11.34 18.34 17.39
C GLU A 190 -10.60 19.69 17.46
N GLY A 191 -11.14 20.70 16.76
CA GLY A 191 -10.58 22.05 16.71
C GLY A 191 -9.63 22.36 15.55
N ALA A 192 -9.38 21.40 14.65
CA ALA A 192 -8.71 21.67 13.37
C ALA A 192 -9.75 21.96 12.27
N GLU A 193 -10.51 23.04 12.41
CA GLU A 193 -11.21 23.62 11.25
C GLU A 193 -10.16 24.30 10.36
N THR A 194 -10.10 23.90 9.09
CA THR A 194 -9.40 24.65 8.02
C THR A 194 -10.16 25.92 7.65
#